data_AF-A0A124HC03-F1
#
_entry.id   AF-A0A124HC03-F1
#
_cell.length_a   1.000
_cell.length_b   1.000
_cell.length_c   1.000
_cell.angle_alpha   90.00
_cell.angle_beta   90.00
_cell.angle_gamma   90.00
#
_symmetry.space_group_name_H-M   'P 1'
#
loop_
_entity.id
_entity.type
_entity.pdbx_description
1 polymer ?
#
loop_
_entity_poly.entity_id
_entity_poly.type
_entity_poly.pdbx_seq_one_letter_code
_entity_poly.pdbx_strand_id
1 'polypeptide(L)'
;MYAHWLLLAPDEPAWERPLPAAGVVSHGAAVRVYAVGNLPGPAAEFTVPPNHTATSSQDVLIHRAVLGPQDYREVAGLPVTSPGRTLADIAAVGSTDLEGLGRIATNLLQRRLATQTELAQALEALELPGTTGTGADRLSYLLASVDGAETAANSGEDA
;
A
#
# COMPACT_ATOMS: atom_id res chain seq x y z
N MET A 1 10.92 4.73 -10.67
CA MET A 1 11.01 3.98 -9.40
C MET A 1 12.43 3.50 -9.13
N TYR A 2 12.99 2.64 -9.98
CA TYR A 2 14.31 2.02 -9.77
C TYR A 2 15.45 3.03 -9.51
N ALA A 3 15.53 4.11 -10.29
CA ALA A 3 16.53 5.17 -10.08
C ALA A 3 16.44 5.82 -8.68
N HIS A 4 15.23 6.09 -8.17
CA HIS A 4 15.05 6.65 -6.83
C HIS A 4 15.44 5.67 -5.72
N TRP A 5 15.18 4.37 -5.92
CA TRP A 5 15.59 3.34 -4.97
C TRP A 5 17.12 3.22 -4.89
N LEU A 6 17.82 3.37 -6.02
CA LEU A 6 19.29 3.39 -6.03
C LEU A 6 19.86 4.55 -5.20
N LEU A 7 19.20 5.71 -5.19
CA LEU A 7 19.65 6.89 -4.45
C LEU A 7 19.48 6.79 -2.93
N LEU A 8 18.78 5.77 -2.40
CA LEU A 8 18.64 5.59 -0.95
C LEU A 8 19.96 5.21 -0.26
N ALA A 9 20.83 4.52 -0.99
CA ALA A 9 22.15 4.10 -0.52
C ALA A 9 23.14 4.17 -1.70
N PRO A 10 23.53 5.37 -2.15
CA PRO A 10 24.29 5.55 -3.39
C PRO A 10 25.67 4.89 -3.34
N ASP A 11 26.23 4.72 -2.16
CA ASP A 11 27.55 4.11 -1.93
C ASP A 11 27.50 2.57 -1.81
N GLU A 12 26.31 1.97 -1.83
CA GLU A 12 26.13 0.51 -1.72
C GLU A 12 25.55 -0.07 -3.02
N PRO A 13 26.22 -1.06 -3.65
CA PRO A 13 25.70 -1.68 -4.87
C PRO A 13 24.44 -2.52 -4.57
N ALA A 14 23.49 -2.55 -5.51
CA ALA A 14 22.16 -3.10 -5.30
C ALA A 14 22.12 -4.56 -4.78
N TRP A 15 23.11 -5.38 -5.12
CA TRP A 15 23.20 -6.79 -4.70
C TRP A 15 23.81 -7.01 -3.31
N GLU A 16 24.41 -5.98 -2.69
CA GLU A 16 24.94 -6.02 -1.32
C GLU A 16 24.01 -5.38 -0.30
N ARG A 17 22.91 -4.78 -0.78
CA ARG A 17 21.95 -4.03 0.02
C ARG A 17 21.05 -4.96 0.85
N PRO A 18 21.19 -4.98 2.19
CA PRO A 18 20.34 -5.83 3.01
C PRO A 18 18.93 -5.25 3.05
N LEU A 19 17.93 -6.04 2.67
CA LEU A 19 16.52 -5.68 2.89
C LEU A 19 16.12 -6.02 4.34
N PRO A 20 15.29 -5.19 4.98
CA PRO A 20 14.63 -3.99 4.45
C PRO A 20 15.45 -2.69 4.60
N ALA A 21 16.71 -2.75 5.05
CA ALA A 21 17.53 -1.56 5.31
C ALA A 21 17.72 -0.68 4.06
N ALA A 22 17.80 -1.29 2.88
CA ALA A 22 17.89 -0.57 1.61
C ALA A 22 16.61 0.18 1.18
N GLY A 23 15.54 0.11 1.97
CA GLY A 23 14.24 0.70 1.67
C GLY A 23 13.37 -0.18 0.78
N VAL A 24 12.07 -0.13 1.04
CA VAL A 24 11.02 -0.91 0.37
C VAL A 24 10.01 0.04 -0.26
N VAL A 25 9.69 -0.14 -1.54
CA VAL A 25 8.64 0.63 -2.22
C VAL A 25 7.31 0.43 -1.49
N SER A 26 6.62 1.50 -1.13
CA SER A 26 5.46 1.44 -0.22
C SER A 26 4.31 2.36 -0.64
N HIS A 27 3.20 2.34 0.10
CA HIS A 27 2.10 3.29 -0.02
C HIS A 27 1.61 3.47 -1.47
N GLY A 28 1.43 4.71 -1.94
CA GLY A 28 0.90 5.01 -3.28
C GLY A 28 1.81 4.50 -4.38
N ALA A 29 3.13 4.50 -4.17
CA ALA A 29 4.09 3.90 -5.08
C ALA A 29 3.90 2.38 -5.20
N ALA A 30 3.66 1.66 -4.12
CA ALA A 30 3.37 0.22 -4.14
C ALA A 30 2.03 -0.07 -4.83
N VAL A 31 0.99 0.73 -4.57
CA VAL A 31 -0.31 0.65 -5.26
C VAL A 31 -0.12 0.74 -6.79
N ARG A 32 0.73 1.68 -7.26
CA ARG A 32 1.07 1.82 -8.68
C ARG A 32 1.91 0.67 -9.22
N VAL A 33 2.92 0.20 -8.49
CA VAL A 33 3.75 -0.95 -8.91
C VAL A 33 2.92 -2.22 -9.01
N TYR A 34 2.00 -2.43 -8.07
CA TYR A 34 1.06 -3.52 -8.19
C TYR A 34 0.10 -3.30 -9.35
N ALA A 35 -0.23 -2.06 -9.74
CA ALA A 35 -1.30 -1.72 -10.69
C ALA A 35 -2.70 -2.04 -10.13
N VAL A 36 -2.95 -1.67 -8.88
CA VAL A 36 -4.25 -1.84 -8.18
C VAL A 36 -4.95 -0.52 -7.85
N GLY A 37 -4.39 0.59 -8.33
CA GLY A 37 -4.97 1.91 -8.14
C GLY A 37 -4.00 2.99 -8.59
N ASN A 38 -4.46 4.23 -8.48
CA ASN A 38 -3.63 5.40 -8.66
C ASN A 38 -4.01 6.41 -7.58
N LEU A 39 -3.11 6.60 -6.63
CA LEU A 39 -3.27 7.58 -5.55
C LEU A 39 -2.45 8.82 -5.88
N PRO A 40 -2.97 10.03 -5.60
CA PRO A 40 -2.18 11.24 -5.69
C PRO A 40 -1.00 11.16 -4.72
N GLY A 41 0.16 11.67 -5.13
CA GLY A 41 1.36 11.61 -4.31
C GLY A 41 2.64 11.73 -5.12
N PRO A 42 3.80 11.68 -4.45
CA PRO A 42 5.09 11.77 -5.09
C PRO A 42 5.35 10.57 -6.00
N ALA A 43 6.30 10.73 -6.93
CA ALA A 43 6.63 9.71 -7.92
C ALA A 43 7.10 8.40 -7.27
N ALA A 44 7.83 8.49 -6.16
CA ALA A 44 8.30 7.35 -5.38
C ALA A 44 8.00 7.52 -3.88
N GLU A 45 7.71 6.40 -3.23
CA GLU A 45 7.50 6.33 -1.79
C GLU A 45 8.19 5.08 -1.26
N PHE A 46 8.94 5.24 -0.17
CA PHE A 46 9.70 4.15 0.43
C PHE A 46 9.47 4.10 1.93
N THR A 47 9.33 2.88 2.46
CA THR A 47 9.44 2.62 3.89
C THR A 47 10.86 2.14 4.17
N VAL A 48 11.54 2.82 5.09
CA VAL A 48 12.88 2.48 5.58
C VAL A 48 12.83 2.19 7.08
N PRO A 49 13.82 1.49 7.66
CA PRO A 49 13.90 1.32 9.11
C PRO A 49 13.97 2.66 9.87
N PRO A 50 13.52 2.70 11.14
CA PRO A 50 13.44 3.94 11.91
C PRO A 50 14.77 4.71 12.06
N ASN A 51 15.91 4.00 12.05
CA ASN A 51 17.25 4.57 12.16
C ASN A 51 17.86 5.02 10.83
N HIS A 52 17.15 4.89 9.71
CA HIS A 52 17.67 5.27 8.40
C HIS A 52 17.70 6.80 8.22
N THR A 53 18.77 7.29 7.60
CA THR A 53 19.09 8.71 7.42
C THR A 53 18.50 9.33 6.14
N ALA A 54 17.70 8.58 5.36
CA ALA A 54 17.17 9.07 4.09
C ALA A 54 16.12 10.16 4.33
N THR A 55 16.12 11.20 3.51
CA THR A 55 15.23 12.36 3.66
C THR A 55 14.30 12.46 2.47
N SER A 56 13.05 12.87 2.72
CA SER A 56 12.07 13.13 1.67
C SER A 56 12.50 14.32 0.78
N SER A 57 12.10 14.28 -0.47
CA SER A 57 12.24 15.34 -1.46
C SER A 57 10.91 15.58 -2.18
N GLN A 58 10.91 16.45 -3.18
CA GLN A 58 9.68 16.74 -3.95
C GLN A 58 9.12 15.48 -4.65
N ASP A 59 9.98 14.61 -5.16
CA ASP A 59 9.58 13.41 -5.93
C ASP A 59 9.63 12.10 -5.11
N VAL A 60 10.13 12.16 -3.87
CA VAL A 60 10.37 11.00 -3.01
C VAL A 60 9.83 11.25 -1.61
N LEU A 61 8.93 10.41 -1.12
CA LEU A 61 8.49 10.41 0.27
C LEU A 61 9.10 9.23 1.04
N ILE A 62 9.70 9.53 2.20
CA ILE A 62 10.31 8.54 3.08
C ILE A 62 9.44 8.33 4.33
N HIS A 63 8.89 7.13 4.44
CA HIS A 63 8.18 6.61 5.59
C HIS A 63 9.13 5.80 6.48
N ARG A 64 8.86 5.77 7.79
CA ARG A 64 9.70 5.04 8.77
C ARG A 64 8.87 4.06 9.55
N ALA A 65 9.20 2.77 9.43
CA ALA A 65 8.56 1.72 10.20
C ALA A 65 9.47 0.49 10.32
N VAL A 66 9.20 -0.34 11.32
CA VAL A 66 9.78 -1.68 11.39
C VAL A 66 9.15 -2.54 10.28
N LEU A 67 10.00 -3.28 9.56
CA LEU A 67 9.62 -4.20 8.50
C LEU A 67 10.19 -5.58 8.82
N GLY A 68 9.31 -6.57 8.95
CA GLY A 68 9.65 -7.98 9.01
C GLY A 68 9.73 -8.61 7.62
N PRO A 69 10.24 -9.85 7.50
CA PRO A 69 10.37 -10.54 6.21
C PRO A 69 9.04 -10.75 5.45
N GLN A 70 7.90 -10.74 6.13
CA GLN A 70 6.56 -10.90 5.54
C GLN A 70 5.95 -9.57 5.06
N ASP A 71 6.54 -8.44 5.46
CA ASP A 71 6.03 -7.11 5.14
C ASP A 71 6.38 -6.66 3.72
N TYR A 72 7.23 -7.40 3.01
CA TYR A 72 7.67 -7.05 1.67
C TYR A 72 7.91 -8.29 0.81
N ARG A 73 7.91 -8.08 -0.50
CA ARG A 73 8.24 -9.09 -1.52
C ARG A 73 8.90 -8.43 -2.72
N GLU A 74 9.55 -9.23 -3.55
CA GLU A 74 10.08 -8.72 -4.81
C GLU A 74 8.98 -8.61 -5.87
N VAL A 75 8.96 -7.49 -6.59
CA VAL A 75 8.11 -7.25 -7.76
C VAL A 75 8.96 -6.57 -8.83
N ALA A 76 9.15 -7.24 -9.96
CA ALA A 76 9.97 -6.73 -11.07
C ALA A 76 11.36 -6.23 -10.63
N GLY A 77 12.04 -6.98 -9.76
CA GLY A 77 13.38 -6.65 -9.25
C GLY A 77 13.42 -5.52 -8.21
N LEU A 78 12.27 -5.08 -7.69
CA LEU A 78 12.19 -4.11 -6.60
C LEU A 78 11.58 -4.73 -5.35
N PRO A 79 12.09 -4.39 -4.15
CA PRO A 79 11.38 -4.67 -2.90
C PRO A 79 10.13 -3.80 -2.81
N VAL A 80 8.96 -4.41 -2.63
CA VAL A 80 7.68 -3.72 -2.49
C VAL A 80 6.97 -4.24 -1.25
N THR A 81 6.31 -3.38 -0.48
CA THR A 81 5.48 -3.80 0.66
C THR A 81 4.50 -4.87 0.21
N SER A 82 4.24 -5.88 1.04
CA SER A 82 3.27 -6.92 0.72
C SER A 82 1.90 -6.28 0.48
N PRO A 83 1.00 -6.90 -0.29
CA PRO A 83 -0.35 -6.39 -0.53
C PRO A 83 -1.12 -5.97 0.74
N GLY A 84 -1.14 -6.83 1.77
CA GLY A 84 -1.78 -6.52 3.04
C GLY A 84 -1.11 -5.32 3.73
N ARG A 85 0.22 -5.31 3.79
CA ARG A 85 0.98 -4.18 4.35
C ARG A 85 0.71 -2.87 3.60
N THR A 86 0.68 -2.92 2.27
CA THR A 86 0.38 -1.76 1.41
C THR A 86 -1.01 -1.20 1.71
N LEU A 87 -2.02 -2.07 1.84
CA LEU A 87 -3.38 -1.64 2.18
C LEU A 87 -3.43 -0.98 3.58
N ALA A 88 -2.75 -1.58 4.56
CA ALA A 88 -2.67 -1.05 5.92
C ALA A 88 -1.93 0.30 5.98
N ASP A 89 -0.84 0.45 5.23
CA ASP A 89 -0.07 1.69 5.11
C ASP A 89 -0.94 2.84 4.55
N ILE A 90 -1.69 2.58 3.47
CA ILE A 90 -2.63 3.58 2.90
C ILE A 90 -3.73 3.95 3.89
N ALA A 91 -4.30 2.96 4.58
CA ALA A 91 -5.32 3.15 5.58
C ALA A 91 -4.83 4.00 6.77
N ALA A 92 -3.64 3.70 7.28
CA ALA A 92 -3.06 4.39 8.43
C ALA A 92 -2.72 5.86 8.14
N VAL A 93 -2.24 6.17 6.92
CA VAL A 93 -1.95 7.54 6.50
C VAL A 93 -3.22 8.31 6.09
N GLY A 94 -4.28 7.60 5.71
CA GLY A 94 -5.51 8.21 5.21
C GLY A 94 -5.34 8.85 3.83
N SER A 95 -4.52 8.25 2.95
CA SER A 95 -4.22 8.81 1.62
C SER A 95 -5.39 8.73 0.62
N THR A 96 -6.48 8.05 1.00
CA THR A 96 -7.73 7.95 0.25
C THR A 96 -8.88 7.71 1.21
N ASP A 97 -10.11 7.95 0.76
CA ASP A 97 -11.33 7.57 1.47
C ASP A 97 -11.57 6.05 1.50
N LEU A 98 -12.62 5.63 2.20
CA LEU A 98 -12.97 4.21 2.37
C LEU A 98 -13.36 3.53 1.05
N GLU A 99 -13.94 4.27 0.11
CA GLU A 99 -14.26 3.75 -1.23
C GLU A 99 -12.97 3.48 -2.02
N GLY A 100 -12.04 4.44 -2.07
CA GLY A 100 -10.76 4.25 -2.73
C GLY A 100 -9.92 3.14 -2.10
N LEU A 101 -9.96 3.00 -0.77
CA LEU A 101 -9.32 1.90 -0.06
C LEU A 101 -9.99 0.55 -0.40
N GLY A 102 -11.32 0.51 -0.47
CA GLY A 102 -12.11 -0.64 -0.89
C GLY A 102 -11.80 -1.08 -2.32
N ARG A 103 -11.64 -0.12 -3.24
CA ARG A 103 -11.26 -0.40 -4.63
C ARG A 103 -9.86 -1.00 -4.73
N ILE A 104 -8.90 -0.51 -3.93
CA ILE A 104 -7.56 -1.11 -3.84
C ILE A 104 -7.65 -2.55 -3.32
N ALA A 105 -8.40 -2.79 -2.24
CA ALA A 105 -8.60 -4.14 -1.68
C ALA A 105 -9.24 -5.09 -2.72
N THR A 106 -10.28 -4.64 -3.42
CA THR A 106 -10.95 -5.38 -4.48
C THR A 106 -9.98 -5.76 -5.60
N ASN A 107 -9.18 -4.81 -6.08
CA ASN A 107 -8.19 -5.05 -7.13
C ASN A 107 -7.08 -6.03 -6.70
N LEU A 108 -6.64 -5.97 -5.43
CA LEU A 108 -5.66 -6.91 -4.88
C LEU A 108 -6.21 -8.34 -4.87
N LEU A 109 -7.48 -8.52 -4.49
CA LEU A 109 -8.16 -9.82 -4.49
C LEU A 109 -8.41 -10.34 -5.91
N GLN A 110 -8.97 -9.53 -6.80
CA GLN A 110 -9.28 -9.91 -8.17
C GLN A 110 -8.02 -10.36 -8.94
N ARG A 111 -6.89 -9.71 -8.69
CA ARG A 111 -5.60 -10.04 -9.31
C ARG A 111 -4.82 -11.10 -8.54
N ARG A 112 -5.43 -11.69 -7.50
CA ARG A 112 -4.87 -12.75 -6.67
C ARG A 112 -3.49 -12.40 -6.07
N LEU A 113 -3.31 -11.12 -5.74
CA LEU A 113 -2.07 -10.64 -5.13
C LEU A 113 -2.05 -10.92 -3.63
N ALA A 114 -3.22 -10.99 -3.00
CA ALA A 114 -3.45 -11.43 -1.62
C ALA A 114 -4.80 -12.14 -1.51
N THR A 115 -4.97 -12.82 -0.39
CA THR A 115 -6.21 -13.46 0.07
C THR A 115 -7.01 -12.51 0.97
N GLN A 116 -8.30 -12.79 1.15
CA GLN A 116 -9.13 -12.05 2.10
C GLN A 116 -8.58 -12.15 3.53
N THR A 117 -8.05 -13.32 3.92
CA THR A 117 -7.46 -13.53 5.24
C THR A 117 -6.23 -12.64 5.45
N GLU A 118 -5.33 -12.53 4.48
CA GLU A 118 -4.16 -11.67 4.57
C GLU A 118 -4.54 -10.18 4.65
N LEU A 119 -5.53 -9.74 3.87
CA LEU A 119 -6.00 -8.36 3.92
C LEU A 119 -6.72 -8.06 5.24
N ALA A 120 -7.58 -8.96 5.71
CA ALA A 120 -8.26 -8.83 6.99
C ALA A 120 -7.25 -8.75 8.14
N GLN A 121 -6.26 -9.64 8.17
CA GLN A 121 -5.20 -9.62 9.19
C GLN A 121 -4.43 -8.30 9.20
N ALA A 122 -4.15 -7.72 8.03
CA ALA A 122 -3.46 -6.44 7.94
C ALA A 122 -4.30 -5.26 8.48
N LEU A 123 -5.63 -5.37 8.46
CA LEU A 123 -6.56 -4.38 8.97
C LEU A 123 -6.96 -4.61 10.45
N GLU A 124 -6.47 -5.68 11.08
CA GLU A 124 -6.90 -6.10 12.42
C GLU A 124 -6.62 -5.04 13.49
N ALA A 125 -5.45 -4.40 13.42
CA ALA A 125 -5.01 -3.41 14.40
C ALA A 125 -5.40 -1.96 14.05
N LEU A 126 -6.04 -1.73 12.89
CA LEU A 126 -6.37 -0.38 12.43
C LEU A 126 -7.78 0.01 12.84
N GLU A 127 -7.95 1.28 13.20
CA GLU A 127 -9.27 1.88 13.39
C GLU A 127 -9.68 2.60 12.12
N LEU A 128 -10.65 2.04 11.39
CA LEU A 128 -11.22 2.68 10.20
C LEU A 128 -12.53 3.40 10.55
N PRO A 129 -12.72 4.66 10.13
CA PRO A 129 -13.96 5.38 10.34
C PRO A 129 -15.19 4.60 9.88
N GLY A 130 -16.25 4.58 10.68
CA GLY A 130 -17.50 3.90 10.32
C GLY A 130 -17.44 2.37 10.38
N THR A 131 -16.30 1.78 10.78
CA THR A 131 -16.15 0.34 10.99
C THR A 131 -16.04 -0.01 12.47
N THR A 132 -16.49 -1.20 12.84
CA THR A 132 -16.31 -1.79 14.16
C THR A 132 -15.97 -3.27 13.99
N GLY A 133 -15.37 -3.88 15.03
CA GLY A 133 -15.08 -5.31 15.03
C GLY A 133 -13.68 -5.66 14.53
N THR A 134 -13.57 -6.83 13.92
CA THR A 134 -12.33 -7.47 13.48
C THR A 134 -11.83 -6.90 12.16
N GLY A 135 -10.60 -7.24 11.76
CA GLY A 135 -10.08 -6.92 10.43
C GLY A 135 -10.93 -7.50 9.29
N ALA A 136 -11.64 -8.61 9.52
CA ALA A 136 -12.57 -9.19 8.54
C ALA A 136 -13.84 -8.34 8.39
N ASP A 137 -14.36 -7.77 9.48
CA ASP A 137 -15.50 -6.85 9.45
C ASP A 137 -15.14 -5.57 8.70
N ARG A 138 -13.93 -5.05 8.96
CA ARG A 138 -13.37 -3.89 8.24
C ARG A 138 -13.18 -4.16 6.76
N LEU A 139 -12.61 -5.30 6.40
CA LEU A 139 -12.45 -5.68 4.98
C LEU A 139 -13.82 -5.79 4.31
N SER A 140 -14.79 -6.45 4.94
CA SER A 140 -16.13 -6.62 4.38
C SER A 140 -16.82 -5.27 4.15
N TYR A 141 -16.68 -4.34 5.10
CA TYR A 141 -17.18 -2.97 4.95
C TYR A 141 -16.54 -2.25 3.75
N LEU A 142 -15.21 -2.36 3.59
CA LEU A 142 -14.49 -1.76 2.48
C LEU A 142 -14.89 -2.35 1.12
N LEU A 143 -15.16 -3.66 1.04
CA LEU A 143 -15.59 -4.26 -0.22
C LEU A 143 -17.02 -3.81 -0.57
N ALA A 144 -17.92 -3.76 0.42
CA ALA A 144 -19.29 -3.34 0.22
C ALA A 144 -19.43 -1.85 -0.18
N SER A 145 -18.48 -0.99 0.21
CA SER A 145 -18.51 0.43 -0.17
C SER A 145 -18.33 0.64 -1.67
N VAL A 146 -17.59 -0.25 -2.35
CA VAL A 146 -17.38 -0.21 -3.80
C VAL A 146 -18.66 -0.61 -4.54
N ASP A 147 -19.30 -1.72 -4.14
CA ASP A 147 -20.53 -2.22 -4.75
C ASP A 147 -21.67 -1.18 -4.68
N GLY A 148 -21.76 -0.47 -3.55
CA GLY A 148 -22.74 0.60 -3.35
C GLY A 148 -22.50 1.81 -4.26
N ALA A 149 -21.24 2.19 -4.49
CA ALA A 149 -20.87 3.29 -5.37
C ALA A 149 -21.17 2.96 -6.84
N GLU A 150 -20.85 1.76 -7.30
CA GLU A 150 -21.13 1.31 -8.67
C GLU A 150 -22.65 1.29 -8.96
N THR A 151 -23.45 0.84 -7.98
CA THR A 151 -24.91 0.82 -8.10
C THR A 151 -25.51 2.24 -8.18
N ALA A 152 -24.99 3.17 -7.37
CA ALA A 152 -25.43 4.56 -7.39
C ALA A 152 -25.06 5.27 -8.70
N ALA A 153 -23.86 5.02 -9.25
CA ALA A 153 -23.42 5.58 -10.52
C ALA A 153 -24.30 5.10 -11.68
N ASN A 154 -24.56 3.79 -11.76
CA ASN A 154 -25.36 3.20 -12.84
C ASN A 154 -26.84 3.62 -12.82
N SER A 155 -27.36 4.06 -11.67
CA SER A 155 -28.74 4.56 -11.52
C SER A 155 -28.90 6.03 -11.96
N GLY A 156 -27.81 6.78 -12.14
CA GLY A 156 -27.82 8.19 -12.52
C GLY A 156 -27.67 8.45 -14.03
N GLU A 157 -27.32 7.44 -14.82
CA GLU A 157 -27.14 7.54 -16.28
C GLU A 157 -28.43 7.25 -17.08
N ASP A 158 -29.48 6.76 -16.42
CA ASP A 158 -30.77 6.40 -17.03
C ASP A 158 -31.88 7.47 -16.84
N ALA A 159 -31.54 8.71 -16.43
CA ALA A 159 -32.48 9.81 -16.17
C ALA A 159 -32.23 11.04 -17.05
#